data_AF-A0A7Y4UIL7-F1
#
_entry.id   AF-A0A7Y4UIL7-F1
#
_cell.length_a   1.000
_cell.length_b   1.000
_cell.length_c   1.000
_cell.angle_alpha   90.00
_cell.angle_beta   90.00
_cell.angle_gamma   90.00
#
_symmetry.space_group_name_H-M   'P 1'
#
loop_
_entity.id
_entity.type
_entity.pdbx_description
1 polymer ?
#
loop_
_entity_poly.entity_id
_entity_poly.type
_entity_poly.pdbx_seq_one_letter_code
_entity_poly.pdbx_strand_id
1 'polypeptide(L)' 'ISRPTLLKHLDAGELPFHYVGTHRRITLADLMEYKRQRQIKGEAALQRMTELAEEMGLYDAE' A
#
# COMPACT_ATOMS: atom_id res chain seq x y z
N ILE A 1 2.03 -9.27 5.89
CA ILE A 1 0.72 -9.47 5.21
C ILE A 1 0.33 -10.93 5.37
N SER A 2 -0.91 -11.22 5.77
CA SER A 2 -1.42 -12.58 5.80
C SER A 2 -1.84 -13.03 4.39
N ARG A 3 -1.88 -14.34 4.15
CA ARG A 3 -2.33 -14.89 2.86
C ARG A 3 -3.73 -14.41 2.44
N PRO A 4 -4.75 -14.37 3.33
CA PRO A 4 -6.06 -13.82 2.98
C PRO A 4 -6.01 -12.34 2.57
N THR A 5 -5.18 -11.53 3.24
CA THR A 5 -5.02 -10.12 2.87
C THR A 5 -4.39 -9.97 1.48
N LEU A 6 -3.38 -10.79 1.15
CA LEU A 6 -2.80 -10.78 -0.19
C LEU A 6 -3.83 -11.14 -1.26
N LEU A 7 -4.64 -12.17 -1.02
CA LEU A 7 -5.69 -12.58 -1.96
C LEU A 7 -6.69 -11.45 -2.24
N LYS A 8 -7.10 -10.68 -1.23
CA LYS A 8 -7.98 -9.52 -1.42
C LYS A 8 -7.37 -8.48 -2.37
N HIS A 9 -6.06 -8.20 -2.26
CA HIS A 9 -5.38 -7.27 -3.16
C HIS A 9 -5.30 -7.81 -4.59
N LEU A 10 -5.08 -9.12 -4.74
CA LEU A 10 -5.09 -9.77 -6.05
C LEU A 10 -6.49 -9.77 -6.68
N ASP A 11 -7.52 -10.11 -5.90
CA ASP A 11 -8.91 -10.16 -6.35
C ASP A 11 -9.45 -8.76 -6.69
N ALA A 12 -8.97 -7.71 -5.99
CA ALA A 12 -9.26 -6.31 -6.29
C ALA A 12 -8.50 -5.78 -7.52
N GLY A 13 -7.62 -6.57 -8.13
CA GLY A 13 -6.83 -6.16 -9.29
C GLY A 13 -5.70 -5.18 -8.97
N GLU A 14 -5.36 -4.99 -7.69
CA GLU A 14 -4.32 -4.04 -7.26
C GLU A 14 -2.90 -4.54 -7.53
N LEU A 15 -2.74 -5.85 -7.70
CA LEU A 15 -1.46 -6.48 -7.98
C LEU A 15 -1.63 -7.55 -9.06
N PRO A 16 -0.91 -7.44 -10.20
CA PRO A 16 -0.96 -8.42 -11.27
C PRO A 16 -0.52 -9.81 -10.80
N PHE A 17 -1.20 -10.84 -11.30
CA PHE A 17 -0.83 -12.23 -11.07
C PHE A 17 -1.24 -13.10 -12.25
N HIS A 18 -0.66 -14.30 -12.31
CA HIS A 18 -1.06 -15.34 -13.24
C HIS A 18 -1.19 -16.68 -12.52
N TYR A 19 -1.94 -17.61 -13.11
CA TYR A 19 -2.07 -18.96 -12.59
C TYR A 19 -0.96 -19.87 -13.10
N VAL A 20 -0.39 -20.66 -12.20
CA VAL A 20 0.48 -21.81 -12.51
C VAL A 20 -0.13 -23.01 -11.79
N GLY A 21 -0.87 -23.83 -12.55
CA GLY A 21 -1.76 -24.83 -11.96
C GLY A 21 -2.81 -24.15 -11.07
N THR A 22 -2.86 -24.54 -9.79
CA THR A 22 -3.79 -23.96 -8.80
C THR A 22 -3.21 -22.75 -8.05
N HIS A 23 -1.94 -22.41 -8.28
CA HIS A 23 -1.27 -21.33 -7.57
C HIS A 23 -1.33 -20.01 -8.35
N ARG A 24 -1.63 -18.92 -7.64
CA ARG A 24 -1.45 -17.56 -8.15
C ARG A 24 0.01 -17.16 -7.91
N ARG A 25 0.73 -16.83 -8.98
CA ARG A 25 2.11 -16.33 -8.94
C ARG A 25 2.17 -14.89 -9.38
N ILE A 26 3.08 -14.15 -8.77
CA ILE A 26 3.33 -12.73 -8.99
C ILE A 26 4.78 -12.62 -9.43
N THR A 27 5.07 -11.81 -10.45
CA THR A 27 6.46 -11.58 -10.85
C THR A 27 7.16 -10.72 -9.80
N LEU A 28 8.48 -10.87 -9.64
CA LEU A 28 9.21 -10.02 -8.71
C LEU A 28 9.09 -8.54 -9.07
N ALA A 29 9.10 -8.21 -10.36
CA ALA A 29 8.97 -6.84 -10.85
C ALA A 29 7.63 -6.22 -10.41
N ASP A 30 6.51 -6.92 -10.65
CA ASP A 30 5.17 -6.43 -10.26
C ASP A 30 5.05 -6.25 -8.75
N LEU A 31 5.63 -7.19 -7.98
CA LEU A 31 5.63 -7.11 -6.53
C LEU A 31 6.42 -5.90 -6.02
N MET A 32 7.58 -5.63 -6.61
CA MET A 32 8.42 -4.49 -6.25
C MET A 32 7.74 -3.16 -6.59
N GLU A 33 7.08 -3.08 -7.75
CA GLU A 33 6.33 -1.90 -8.15
C GLU A 33 5.13 -1.65 -7.23
N TYR A 34 4.36 -2.69 -6.90
CA TYR A 34 3.27 -2.58 -5.93
C TYR A 34 3.75 -2.10 -4.56
N LYS A 35 4.89 -2.62 -4.08
CA LYS A 35 5.50 -2.17 -2.83
C LYS A 35 5.85 -0.69 -2.88
N ARG A 36 6.48 -0.24 -3.98
CA ARG A 36 6.88 1.17 -4.18
C ARG A 36 5.66 2.10 -4.19
N GLN A 37 4.62 1.75 -4.93
CA GLN A 37 3.37 2.52 -4.99
C GLN A 37 2.71 2.64 -3.61
N ARG A 38 2.70 1.54 -2.85
CA ARG A 38 2.15 1.52 -1.49
C ARG A 38 2.95 2.38 -0.52
N GLN A 39 4.28 2.39 -0.64
CA GLN A 39 5.15 3.25 0.17
C GLN A 39 4.86 4.72 -0.11
N ILE A 40 4.82 5.14 -1.38
CA ILE A 40 4.51 6.52 -1.77
C ILE A 40 3.14 6.97 -1.25
N LYS A 41 2.12 6.11 -1.36
CA LYS A 41 0.79 6.39 -0.82
C LYS A 41 0.81 6.57 0.70
N GLY A 42 1.61 5.76 1.41
CA GLY A 42 1.78 5.85 2.85
C GLY A 42 2.47 7.13 3.29
N GLU A 43 3.57 7.49 2.64
CA GLU A 43 4.30 8.75 2.87
C GLU A 43 3.39 9.96 2.62
N ALA A 44 2.67 9.98 1.51
CA ALA A 44 1.73 11.06 1.20
C ALA A 44 0.56 11.14 2.20
N ALA A 45 0.09 10.00 2.72
CA ALA A 45 -0.96 10.00 3.75
C ALA A 45 -0.45 10.54 5.09
N LEU A 46 0.76 10.17 5.48
CA LEU A 46 1.40 10.69 6.69
C LEU A 46 1.61 12.21 6.59
N GLN A 47 2.13 12.69 5.47
CA GLN A 47 2.32 14.13 5.24
C GLN A 47 0.99 14.89 5.38
N ARG A 48 -0.10 14.40 4.77
CA ARG A 48 -1.42 15.01 4.93
C ARG A 48 -1.92 15.01 6.37
N MET A 49 -1.61 13.98 7.15
CA MET A 49 -1.96 13.94 8.57
C MET A 49 -1.17 14.99 9.37
N THR A 50 0.10 15.18 9.05
CA THR A 50 0.94 16.22 9.66
C THR A 50 0.42 17.61 9.33
N GLU A 51 0.16 17.90 8.04
CA GLU A 51 -0.42 19.16 7.58
C GLU A 51 -1.76 19.47 8.30
N LEU A 52 -2.62 18.46 8.43
CA LEU A 52 -3.90 18.60 9.14
C LEU A 52 -3.72 18.89 10.64
N ALA A 53 -2.74 18.24 11.27
CA ALA A 53 -2.44 18.46 12.69
C ALA A 53 -1.81 19.83 12.95
N GLU A 54 -0.99 20.35 12.01
CA GLU A 54 -0.50 21.73 12.02
C GLU A 54 -1.66 22.74 11.87
N GLU A 55 -2.57 22.52 10.91
CA GLU A 55 -3.76 23.36 10.72
C GLU A 55 -4.66 23.41 11.97
N MET A 56 -4.74 22.28 12.69
CA MET A 56 -5.49 22.19 13.95
C MET A 56 -4.75 22.79 15.16
N GLY A 57 -3.53 23.33 14.97
CA GLY A 57 -2.73 23.92 16.04
C GLY A 57 -2.24 22.91 17.08
N LEU A 58 -2.23 21.60 16.75
CA LEU A 58 -1.81 20.54 17.68
C LEU A 58 -0.29 20.53 17.92
N TYR A 59 0.48 21.34 17.18
CA TYR A 59 1.93 21.50 17.33
C TYR A 59 2.34 22.84 17.99
N ASP A 60 1.39 23.74 18.30
CA ASP A 60 1.66 25.08 18.91
C ASP A 60 1.50 25.10 20.45
N ALA A 61 1.77 23.98 21.13
CA ALA A 61 1.73 23.90 22.59
C ALA A 61 3.14 23.76 23.18
N GLU A 62 3.81 24.90 23.35
CA GLU A 62 4.89 25.09 24.35
C GLU A 62 4.34 25.84 25.58
#